data_AF-W2HHG6-F1
#
_entry.id   AF-W2HHG6-F1
#
_cell.length_a   1.000
_cell.length_b   1.000
_cell.length_c   1.000
_cell.angle_alpha   90.00
_cell.angle_beta   90.00
_cell.angle_gamma   90.00
#
_symmetry.space_group_name_H-M   'P 1'
#
loop_
_entity.id
_entity.type
_entity.pdbx_description
1 polymer ?
#
loop_
_entity_poly.entity_id
_entity_poly.type
_entity_poly.pdbx_seq_one_letter_code
_entity_poly.pdbx_strand_id
1 'polypeptide(L)' 'TTVKFDSYNSFWGSKQGVRLTKKSGDTQDLITWEQLSEQARTALSEVDFDVQWTLKKVVMPLKDGAFTERFEKAYPF' A
#
# COMPACT_ATOMS: atom_id res chain seq x y z
N THR A 1 -15.49 -10.63 9.28
CA THR A 1 -15.95 -9.29 8.86
C THR A 1 -15.02 -8.78 7.77
N THR A 2 -15.56 -8.29 6.65
CA THR A 2 -14.76 -7.81 5.51
C THR A 2 -15.02 -6.33 5.29
N VAL A 3 -13.97 -5.50 5.31
CA VAL A 3 -14.05 -4.06 5.02
C VAL A 3 -13.98 -3.86 3.51
N LYS A 4 -14.82 -2.98 2.96
CA LYS A 4 -14.90 -2.72 1.52
C LYS A 4 -14.15 -1.44 1.17
N PHE A 5 -13.22 -1.55 0.22
CA PHE A 5 -12.41 -0.43 -0.26
C PHE A 5 -12.65 -0.14 -1.75
N ASP A 6 -12.56 1.14 -2.11
CA ASP A 6 -12.54 1.63 -3.49
C ASP A 6 -11.16 2.24 -3.77
N SER A 7 -10.49 1.79 -4.83
CA SER A 7 -9.28 2.43 -5.35
C SER A 7 -9.72 3.61 -6.22
N TYR A 8 -9.28 4.81 -5.87
CA TYR A 8 -9.71 6.02 -6.57
C TYR A 8 -8.53 6.92 -6.93
N ASN A 9 -8.71 7.67 -8.02
CA ASN A 9 -7.84 8.78 -8.42
C ASN A 9 -8.60 10.09 -8.18
N SER A 10 -7.98 11.04 -7.48
CA SER A 10 -8.62 12.35 -7.26
C SER A 10 -8.67 13.17 -8.55
N PHE A 11 -9.83 13.77 -8.84
CA PHE A 11 -10.08 14.55 -10.05
C PHE A 11 -9.18 15.80 -10.18
N TRP A 12 -8.80 16.39 -9.04
CA TRP A 12 -8.09 17.67 -8.98
C TRP A 12 -6.60 17.60 -8.64
N GLY A 13 -6.02 16.41 -8.43
CA GLY A 13 -4.61 16.39 -8.03
C GLY A 13 -4.09 15.02 -7.74
N SER A 14 -3.83 14.26 -8.81
CA SER A 14 -2.80 13.22 -8.94
C SER A 14 -2.73 12.12 -7.86
N LYS A 15 -3.56 12.12 -6.82
CA LYS A 15 -3.47 11.24 -5.66
C LYS A 15 -4.32 10.01 -5.94
N GLN A 16 -3.64 8.88 -6.05
CA GLN A 16 -4.24 7.56 -5.98
C GLN A 16 -4.32 7.14 -4.51
N GLY A 17 -5.43 6.54 -4.10
CA GLY A 17 -5.61 6.10 -2.72
C GLY A 17 -6.73 5.07 -2.58
N VAL A 18 -6.96 4.65 -1.34
CA VAL A 18 -8.06 3.75 -0.97
C VAL A 18 -9.03 4.48 -0.05
N ARG A 19 -10.32 4.23 -0.20
CA ARG A 19 -11.38 4.80 0.66
C ARG A 19 -12.46 3.78 0.95
N LEU A 20 -13.21 3.98 2.03
CA LEU A 20 -14.37 3.15 2.35
C LEU A 20 -15.45 3.29 1.28
N THR A 21 -16.11 2.19 0.94
CA THR A 21 -17.17 2.15 -0.07
C THR A 21 -18.29 1.19 0.31
N LYS A 22 -19.47 1.39 -0.29
CA LYS A 22 -20.61 0.45 -0.21
C LYS A 22 -20.68 -0.50 -1.41
N LYS A 23 -19.95 -0.20 -2.49
CA LYS A 23 -19.92 -1.02 -3.71
C LYS A 23 -19.40 -2.42 -3.40
N SER A 24 -19.92 -3.43 -4.09
CA SER A 24 -19.30 -4.77 -4.11
C SER A 24 -17.94 -4.69 -4.80
N GLY A 25 -17.05 -5.60 -4.43
CA GLY A 25 -15.74 -5.77 -5.04
C GLY A 25 -15.26 -7.21 -4.82
N ASP A 26 -14.01 -7.46 -5.19
CA ASP A 26 -13.43 -8.81 -5.18
C ASP A 26 -12.36 -8.96 -4.10
N THR A 27 -12.02 -10.21 -3.78
CA THR A 27 -10.87 -10.59 -2.96
C THR A 27 -9.70 -11.01 -3.84
N GLN A 28 -8.48 -10.88 -3.34
CA GLN A 28 -7.25 -11.30 -4.02
C GLN A 28 -6.58 -12.40 -3.21
N ASP A 29 -5.74 -13.20 -3.87
CA ASP A 29 -4.90 -14.18 -3.17
C ASP A 29 -3.96 -13.46 -2.19
N LEU A 30 -3.99 -13.90 -0.94
CA LEU A 30 -3.23 -13.28 0.14
C LEU A 30 -1.93 -14.06 0.39
N ILE A 31 -0.82 -13.32 0.36
CA ILE A 31 0.47 -13.75 0.91
C ILE A 31 0.91 -12.72 1.95
N THR A 32 1.17 -13.16 3.19
CA THR A 32 1.64 -12.25 4.25
C THR A 32 3.13 -12.01 4.15
N TRP A 33 3.62 -10.96 4.82
CA TRP A 33 5.05 -10.63 4.84
C TRP A 33 5.90 -11.80 5.35
N GLU A 34 5.41 -12.52 6.37
CA GLU A 34 6.08 -13.68 6.98
C GLU A 34 6.04 -14.93 6.10
N GLN A 35 5.08 -15.02 5.17
CA GLN A 35 4.98 -16.11 4.19
C GLN A 35 5.91 -15.92 2.99
N LEU A 36 6.45 -14.72 2.78
CA LEU A 36 7.41 -14.45 1.71
C LEU A 36 8.77 -15.10 1.99
N SER A 37 9.45 -15.51 0.92
CA SER A 37 10.85 -15.88 1.01
C SER A 37 11.69 -14.70 1.49
N GLU A 38 12.85 -14.99 2.08
CA GLU A 38 13.82 -13.95 2.46
C GLU A 38 14.20 -13.07 1.27
N GLN A 39 14.46 -13.68 0.11
CA GLN A 39 14.80 -12.96 -1.12
C GLN A 39 13.70 -12.00 -1.56
N ALA A 40 12.43 -12.40 -1.44
CA ALA A 40 11.30 -11.54 -1.79
C ALA A 40 11.18 -10.36 -0.82
N ARG A 41 11.36 -10.59 0.49
CA ARG A 41 11.35 -9.50 1.49
C ARG A 41 12.49 -8.52 1.27
N THR A 42 13.70 -9.00 1.01
CA THR A 42 14.86 -8.15 0.70
C THR A 42 14.61 -7.33 -0.56
N ALA A 43 14.18 -7.97 -1.65
CA ALA A 43 13.87 -7.28 -2.90
C ALA A 43 12.80 -6.19 -2.71
N LEU A 44 11.69 -6.48 -2.03
CA LEU A 44 10.65 -5.50 -1.76
C LEU A 44 11.11 -4.34 -0.85
N SER A 45 12.14 -4.55 -0.03
CA SER A 45 12.67 -3.53 0.88
C SER A 45 13.67 -2.59 0.19
N GLU A 46 14.45 -3.12 -0.76
CA GLU A 46 15.54 -2.43 -1.44
C GLU A 46 15.15 -1.81 -2.79
N VAL A 47 14.14 -2.35 -3.47
CA VAL A 47 13.69 -1.85 -4.77
C VAL A 47 13.20 -0.40 -4.67
N ASP A 48 13.66 0.41 -5.62
CA ASP A 48 13.09 1.72 -5.90
C ASP A 48 11.85 1.57 -6.79
N PHE A 49 10.70 1.96 -6.27
CA PHE A 49 9.42 1.92 -6.98
C PHE A 49 9.08 3.24 -7.67
N ASP A 50 9.97 4.24 -7.58
CA ASP A 50 9.75 5.55 -8.19
C ASP A 50 9.74 5.44 -9.72
N VAL A 51 8.83 6.18 -10.36
CA VAL A 51 8.70 6.22 -11.82
C VAL A 51 9.17 7.56 -12.35
N GLN A 52 10.13 7.53 -13.28
CA GLN A 52 10.88 8.71 -13.77
C GLN A 52 10.01 9.86 -14.29
N TRP A 53 8.83 9.56 -14.84
CA TRP A 53 7.92 10.56 -15.41
C TRP A 53 7.04 11.26 -14.35
N THR A 54 7.12 10.86 -13.08
CA THR A 54 6.43 11.54 -11.97
C THR A 54 7.40 11.98 -10.90
N LEU A 55 7.10 13.10 -10.24
CA LEU A 55 7.81 13.51 -9.01
C LEU A 55 7.30 12.78 -7.76
N LYS A 56 6.58 11.67 -7.92
CA LYS A 56 5.92 10.97 -6.81
C LYS A 56 6.77 9.80 -6.35
N LYS A 57 7.08 9.84 -5.05
CA LYS A 57 7.72 8.74 -4.37
C LYS A 57 6.74 7.59 -4.11
N VAL A 58 7.10 6.38 -4.50
CA VAL A 58 6.36 5.16 -4.21
C VAL A 58 7.14 4.36 -3.19
N VAL A 59 6.55 4.14 -2.01
CA VAL A 59 7.24 3.49 -0.89
C VAL A 59 6.47 2.23 -0.50
N MET A 60 7.14 1.07 -0.57
CA MET A 60 6.61 -0.21 -0.11
C MET A 60 6.15 -0.07 1.36
N PRO A 61 4.85 -0.25 1.67
CA PRO A 61 4.32 0.10 2.98
C PRO A 61 4.68 -0.90 4.08
N LEU A 62 5.10 -2.12 3.73
CA LEU A 62 5.42 -3.19 4.68
C LEU A 62 6.92 -3.31 5.00
N LYS A 63 7.78 -2.53 4.34
CA LYS A 63 9.21 -2.55 4.68
C LYS A 63 9.46 -1.92 6.04
N ASP A 64 10.57 -2.28 6.66
CA ASP A 64 10.98 -1.76 7.95
C ASP A 64 11.03 -0.23 7.98
N GLY A 65 10.80 0.37 9.15
CA GLY A 65 10.68 1.82 9.35
C GLY A 65 9.40 2.43 8.74
N ALA A 66 9.15 2.16 7.46
CA ALA A 66 7.98 2.59 6.71
C ALA A 66 6.68 1.98 7.26
N PHE A 67 6.72 0.73 7.72
CA PHE A 67 5.61 0.06 8.39
C PHE A 67 5.28 0.74 9.73
N THR A 68 6.27 0.93 10.60
CA THR A 68 6.10 1.58 11.92
C THR A 68 5.55 3.00 11.78
N GLU A 69 6.12 3.79 10.88
CA GLU A 69 5.63 5.15 10.60
C GLU A 69 4.16 5.16 10.14
N ARG A 70 3.79 4.21 9.27
CA ARG A 70 2.41 4.07 8.79
C ARG A 70 1.47 3.59 9.88
N PHE A 71 1.91 2.67 10.73
CA PHE A 71 1.13 2.16 11.84
C PHE A 71 0.74 3.29 12.80
N GLU A 72 1.71 4.15 13.17
CA GLU A 72 1.46 5.32 14.01
C GLU A 72 0.50 6.31 13.33
N LYS A 73 0.72 6.61 12.04
CA LYS A 73 -0.16 7.53 11.28
C LYS A 73 -1.56 7.00 11.01
N ALA A 74 -1.73 5.67 10.99
CA ALA A 74 -3.01 5.03 10.73
C ALA A 74 -3.88 4.90 12.00
N TYR A 75 -3.31 5.17 13.18
CA TYR A 75 -4.04 5.10 14.44
C TYR A 75 -5.17 6.16 14.45
N PRO A 76 -6.44 5.77 14.59
CA PRO A 76 -7.57 6.68 14.39
C PRO A 76 -8.10 7.32 15.69
N PHE A 77 -7.39 7.17 16.81
CA PHE A 77 -7.84 7.63 18.14
C PHE A 77 -6.87 8.61 18.78
#